data_AF-A0A845CYG4-F1
#
_entry.id   AF-A0A845CYG4-F1
#
_cell.length_a   1.000
_cell.length_b   1.000
_cell.length_c   1.000
_cell.angle_alpha   90.00
_cell.angle_beta   90.00
_cell.angle_gamma   90.00
#
_symmetry.space_group_name_H-M   'P 1'
#
loop_
_entity.id
_entity.type
_entity.pdbx_description
1 polymer ?
#
loop_
_entity_poly.entity_id
_entity_poly.type
_entity_poly.pdbx_seq_one_letter_code
_entity_poly.pdbx_strand_id
1 'polypeptide(L)'
;MNQNLDPPKQMWESVEYTDSPELPDIEDLQIVDKGFLPRPEELVFKDAETEYGMVSLDRETVSFFQSKAKEVGASYQTLVRRILKEYVARQSR
;
A
#
# COMPACT_ATOMS: atom_id res chain seq x y z
N MET A 1 26.60 -27.28 28.84
CA MET A 1 25.18 -27.04 29.11
C MET A 1 24.98 -25.53 29.08
N ASN A 2 24.62 -24.99 27.93
CA ASN A 2 24.46 -23.54 27.77
C ASN A 2 23.02 -23.20 28.17
N GLN A 3 22.86 -22.58 29.34
CA GLN A 3 21.55 -22.10 29.77
C GLN A 3 21.22 -20.86 28.95
N ASN A 4 20.30 -21.00 27.99
CA ASN A 4 19.63 -19.86 27.39
C ASN A 4 18.83 -19.18 28.50
N LEU A 5 19.35 -18.05 28.99
CA LEU A 5 18.61 -17.17 29.89
C LEU A 5 17.62 -16.39 29.02
N ASP A 6 16.34 -16.59 29.28
CA ASP A 6 15.29 -15.79 28.66
C ASP A 6 15.56 -14.28 28.89
N PRO A 7 15.30 -13.42 27.90
CA PRO A 7 15.49 -11.99 28.04
C PRO A 7 14.64 -11.45 29.21
N PRO A 8 15.13 -10.44 29.95
CA PRO A 8 14.41 -9.88 31.09
C PRO A 8 13.08 -9.28 30.64
N LYS A 9 12.00 -9.69 31.33
CA LYS A 9 10.64 -9.18 31.15
C LYS A 9 10.66 -7.65 31.28
N GLN A 10 10.31 -6.94 30.21
CA GLN A 10 10.19 -5.49 30.25
C GLN A 10 9.06 -5.10 31.23
N MET A 11 9.37 -4.27 32.23
CA MET A 11 8.35 -3.59 33.02
C MET A 11 7.73 -2.52 32.13
N TRP A 12 6.41 -2.59 31.93
CA TRP A 12 5.68 -1.55 31.23
C TRP A 12 5.50 -0.35 32.19
N GLU A 13 5.85 0.84 31.74
CA GLU A 13 5.44 2.08 32.41
C GLU A 13 4.03 2.44 31.93
N SER A 14 3.13 2.82 32.84
CA SER A 14 1.81 3.33 32.46
C SER A 14 1.95 4.71 31.83
N VAL A 15 1.45 4.88 30.61
CA VAL A 15 1.33 6.20 29.98
C VAL A 15 -0.04 6.80 30.30
N GLU A 16 -0.07 8.06 30.72
CA GLU A 16 -1.31 8.84 30.82
C GLU A 16 -1.53 9.60 29.52
N TYR A 17 -2.72 9.45 28.94
CA TYR A 17 -3.11 10.15 27.72
C TYR A 17 -3.71 11.51 28.09
N THR A 18 -2.93 12.57 27.91
CA THR A 18 -3.37 13.94 28.24
C THR A 18 -4.20 14.62 27.15
N ASP A 19 -4.26 14.04 25.95
CA ASP A 19 -4.93 14.61 24.77
C ASP A 19 -6.16 13.79 24.35
N SER A 20 -6.77 13.09 25.31
CA SER A 20 -7.98 12.31 25.02
C SER A 20 -9.14 13.28 24.78
N PRO A 21 -9.85 13.20 23.63
CA PRO A 21 -11.02 14.02 23.40
C PRO A 21 -12.13 13.65 24.40
N GLU A 22 -12.97 14.63 24.75
CA GLU A 22 -14.19 14.37 25.52
C GLU A 22 -15.09 13.44 24.70
N LEU A 23 -15.35 12.25 25.22
CA LEU A 23 -16.24 11.27 24.61
C LEU A 23 -17.69 11.59 25.01
N PRO A 24 -18.67 11.37 24.11
CA PRO A 24 -20.08 11.52 24.46
C PRO A 24 -20.50 10.49 25.52
N ASP A 25 -21.57 10.80 26.25
CA ASP A 25 -22.18 9.88 27.20
C ASP A 25 -22.67 8.60 26.49
N ILE A 26 -22.71 7.47 27.21
CA ILE A 26 -23.01 6.16 26.62
C ILE A 26 -24.41 6.15 25.99
N GLU A 27 -25.33 6.93 26.56
CA GLU A 27 -26.70 7.12 26.10
C GLU A 27 -26.78 7.80 24.73
N ASP A 28 -25.78 8.60 24.35
CA ASP A 28 -25.70 9.30 23.07
C ASP A 28 -25.03 8.46 21.97
N LEU A 29 -24.46 7.29 22.32
CA LEU A 29 -23.80 6.41 21.36
C LEU A 29 -24.81 5.60 20.53
N GLN A 30 -24.62 5.60 19.21
CA GLN A 30 -25.37 4.73 18.32
C GLN A 30 -24.82 3.30 18.38
N ILE A 31 -25.68 2.32 18.71
CA ILE A 31 -25.34 0.90 18.64
C ILE A 31 -25.18 0.50 17.18
N VAL A 32 -23.98 0.13 16.79
CA VAL A 32 -23.68 -0.42 15.47
C VAL A 32 -23.82 -1.96 15.47
N ASP A 33 -24.26 -2.53 14.35
CA ASP A 33 -24.44 -3.98 14.21
C ASP A 33 -23.13 -4.76 14.44
N LYS A 34 -23.20 -6.02 14.87
CA LYS A 34 -22.00 -6.85 15.12
C LYS A 34 -21.09 -7.02 13.88
N GLY A 35 -21.62 -6.78 12.67
CA GLY A 35 -20.87 -6.76 11.42
C GLY A 35 -20.39 -5.38 10.97
N PHE A 36 -20.38 -4.35 11.85
CA PHE A 36 -20.11 -2.96 11.47
C PHE A 36 -18.72 -2.71 10.87
N LEU A 37 -17.75 -3.59 11.10
CA LEU A 37 -16.49 -3.45 10.39
C LEU A 37 -16.69 -3.91 8.93
N PRO A 38 -16.41 -3.03 7.94
CA PRO A 38 -16.28 -3.46 6.56
C PRO A 38 -15.26 -4.60 6.52
N ARG A 39 -15.40 -5.51 5.56
CA ARG A 39 -14.41 -6.56 5.39
C ARG A 39 -13.03 -5.91 5.13
N PRO A 40 -11.91 -6.54 5.50
CA PRO A 40 -10.57 -5.96 5.37
C PRO A 40 -10.28 -5.36 3.98
N GLU A 41 -10.87 -5.93 2.93
CA GLU A 41 -10.75 -5.47 1.54
C GLU A 41 -11.52 -4.16 1.26
N GLU A 42 -12.55 -3.87 2.04
CA GLU A 42 -13.42 -2.69 1.96
C GLU A 42 -12.88 -1.52 2.81
N LEU A 43 -11.93 -1.78 3.71
CA LEU A 43 -11.21 -0.79 4.53
C LEU A 43 -10.04 -0.12 3.78
N VAL A 44 -9.69 -0.60 2.58
CA VAL A 44 -8.64 -0.02 1.76
C VAL A 44 -9.16 1.24 1.10
N PHE A 45 -8.76 2.41 1.62
CA PHE A 45 -8.97 3.69 0.96
C PHE A 45 -8.30 3.64 -0.42
N LYS A 46 -9.12 3.56 -1.47
CA LYS A 46 -8.65 3.59 -2.86
C LYS A 46 -8.27 5.01 -3.23
N ASP A 47 -7.10 5.46 -2.80
CA ASP A 47 -6.41 6.58 -3.42
C ASP A 47 -6.12 6.20 -4.87
N ALA A 48 -6.98 6.63 -5.80
CA ALA A 48 -6.89 6.44 -7.26
C ALA A 48 -5.97 5.27 -7.66
N GLU A 49 -6.43 4.04 -7.37
CA GLU A 49 -5.59 2.85 -7.42
C GLU A 49 -4.89 2.74 -8.77
N THR A 50 -3.56 2.73 -8.76
CA THR A 50 -2.80 2.26 -9.92
C THR A 50 -3.14 0.78 -10.07
N GLU A 51 -4.04 0.45 -11.00
CA GLU A 51 -4.33 -0.94 -11.36
C GLU A 51 -3.08 -1.55 -12.00
N TYR A 52 -2.47 -2.52 -11.32
CA TYR A 52 -1.32 -3.26 -11.84
C TYR A 52 -1.79 -4.33 -12.84
N GLY A 53 -1.91 -3.95 -14.12
CA GLY A 53 -2.15 -4.89 -15.22
C GLY A 53 -0.84 -5.48 -15.75
N MET A 54 -0.75 -6.82 -15.82
CA MET A 54 0.38 -7.50 -16.48
C MET A 54 0.17 -7.50 -18.00
N VAL A 55 1.00 -6.76 -18.74
CA VAL A 55 1.02 -6.79 -20.21
C VAL A 55 2.08 -7.78 -20.66
N SER A 56 1.68 -8.82 -21.39
CA SER A 56 2.60 -9.74 -22.04
C SER A 56 3.22 -9.05 -23.26
N LEU A 57 4.55 -8.96 -23.28
CA LEU A 57 5.33 -8.43 -24.38
C LEU A 57 6.18 -9.55 -24.99
N ASP A 58 6.44 -9.50 -26.29
CA ASP A 58 7.36 -10.43 -26.93
C ASP A 58 8.82 -10.22 -26.45
N ARG A 59 9.67 -11.21 -26.73
CA ARG A 59 11.07 -11.22 -26.25
C ARG A 59 11.92 -10.09 -26.85
N GLU A 60 11.65 -9.69 -28.09
CA GLU A 60 12.40 -8.65 -28.78
C GLU A 60 12.09 -7.29 -28.15
N THR A 61 10.82 -7.00 -27.92
CA THR A 61 10.32 -5.82 -27.24
C THR A 61 10.90 -5.71 -25.83
N VAL A 62 10.90 -6.79 -25.05
CA VAL A 62 11.49 -6.80 -23.70
C VAL A 62 13.00 -6.51 -23.75
N SER A 63 13.73 -7.16 -24.66
CA SER A 63 15.19 -6.97 -24.82
C SER A 63 15.54 -5.52 -25.16
N PHE A 64 14.77 -4.91 -26.07
CA PHE A 64 14.94 -3.51 -26.44
C PHE A 64 14.78 -2.57 -25.23
N PHE A 65 13.69 -2.71 -24.47
CA PHE A 65 13.44 -1.86 -23.31
C PHE A 65 14.42 -2.11 -22.17
N GLN A 66 14.91 -3.33 -21.98
CA GLN A 66 15.96 -3.62 -20.99
C GLN A 66 17.29 -2.93 -21.35
N SER A 67 17.66 -2.91 -22.63
CA SER A 67 18.86 -2.20 -23.09
C SER A 67 18.75 -0.69 -22.80
N LYS A 68 17.62 -0.08 -23.17
CA LYS A 68 17.37 1.35 -22.93
C LYS A 68 17.22 1.71 -21.46
N ALA A 69 16.65 0.83 -20.66
CA ALA A 69 16.56 0.99 -19.20
C ALA A 69 17.94 1.10 -18.54
N LYS A 70 18.91 0.29 -18.99
CA LYS A 70 20.30 0.33 -18.50
C LYS A 70 21.02 1.62 -18.87
N GLU A 71 20.83 2.14 -20.08
CA GLU A 71 21.43 3.40 -20.54
C GLU A 71 20.95 4.61 -19.70
N VAL A 72 19.67 4.60 -19.29
CA VAL A 72 19.01 5.74 -18.63
C VAL A 72 18.96 5.60 -17.11
N GLY A 73 19.34 4.43 -16.56
CA GLY A 73 19.31 4.18 -15.12
C GLY A 73 17.90 4.06 -14.54
N ALA A 74 16.96 3.48 -15.30
CA ALA A 74 15.56 3.32 -14.90
C ALA A 74 15.09 1.85 -15.01
N SER A 75 13.92 1.51 -14.46
CA SER A 75 13.29 0.20 -14.71
C SER A 75 12.69 0.16 -16.13
N TYR A 76 12.81 -0.99 -16.81
CA TYR A 76 12.17 -1.19 -18.12
C TYR A 76 10.64 -1.02 -18.03
N GLN A 77 10.04 -1.36 -16.89
CA GLN A 77 8.60 -1.19 -16.63
C GLN A 77 8.20 0.29 -16.63
N THR A 78 9.09 1.17 -16.14
CA THR A 78 8.88 2.63 -16.16
C THR A 78 8.85 3.16 -17.59
N LEU A 79 9.73 2.67 -18.46
CA LEU A 79 9.76 3.06 -19.87
C LEU A 79 8.50 2.62 -20.60
N VAL A 80 8.08 1.36 -20.41
CA VAL A 80 6.84 0.83 -21.00
C VAL A 80 5.63 1.62 -20.51
N ARG A 81 5.51 1.88 -19.20
CA ARG A 81 4.41 2.67 -18.62
C ARG A 81 4.33 4.07 -19.22
N ARG A 82 5.47 4.73 -19.44
CA ARG A 82 5.51 6.08 -19.99
C ARG A 82 5.02 6.10 -21.44
N ILE A 83 5.41 5.13 -22.26
CA ILE A 83 4.95 5.01 -23.64
C ILE A 83 3.44 4.79 -23.69
N LEU A 84 2.90 3.87 -22.89
CA LEU A 84 1.46 3.61 -22.83
C LEU A 84 0.68 4.85 -22.38
N LYS A 85 1.20 5.59 -21.40
CA LYS A 85 0.60 6.85 -20.93
C LYS A 85 0.53 7.91 -22.05
N GLU A 86 1.62 8.09 -22.79
CA GLU A 86 1.66 9.02 -23.93
C GLU A 86 0.72 8.59 -25.07
N TYR A 87 0.62 7.28 -25.33
CA TYR A 87 -0.32 6.75 -26.32
C TYR A 87 -1.76 7.07 -25.96
N VAL A 88 -2.18 6.78 -24.72
CA VAL A 88 -3.54 7.09 -24.25
C VAL A 88 -3.82 8.59 -24.31
N ALA A 89 -2.87 9.43 -23.86
CA ALA A 89 -3.03 10.89 -23.90
C ALA A 89 -3.24 11.44 -25.31
N ARG A 90 -2.69 10.79 -26.34
CA ARG A 90 -2.89 11.16 -27.75
C ARG A 90 -4.22 10.68 -28.32
N GLN A 91 -4.75 9.55 -27.86
CA GLN A 91 -6.01 8.97 -28.33
C GLN A 91 -7.24 9.53 -27.62
N SER A 92 -7.07 10.11 -26.43
CA SER A 92 -8.15 10.80 -25.70
C SER A 92 -8.30 12.27 -26.09
N ARG A 93 -7.70 12.71 -27.21
CA ARG A 93 -7.86 14.05 -27.78
C ARG A 93 -8.96 14.11 -28.82
#